data_AF-A0A7T1HKR5-F1
#
_entry.id   AF-A0A7T1HKR5-F1
#
_cell.length_a   1.000
_cell.length_b   1.000
_cell.length_c   1.000
_cell.angle_alpha   90.00
_cell.angle_beta   90.00
_cell.angle_gamma   90.00
#
_symmetry.space_group_name_H-M   'P 1'
#
loop_
_entity.id
_entity.type
_entity.pdbx_description
1 polymer ?
#
loop_
_entity_poly.entity_id
_entity_poly.type
_entity_poly.pdbx_seq_one_letter_code
_entity_poly.pdbx_strand_id
1 'polypeptide(L)'
;MAASSTTPAAAGAGDLDALLDRITVLKVEQKAIEAALTPLLEQLSGALEAGELDANFSHNDCSFCWSAGRISYVYPEPLQQQEQALKQAQRLAVASGTASQKQGKAFWTIKPGRS
;
A
#
# COMPACT_ATOMS: atom_id res chain seq x y z
N MET A 1 50.44 -34.40 -8.02
CA MET A 1 50.37 -33.07 -8.67
C MET A 1 48.96 -32.52 -8.46
N ALA A 2 48.89 -31.20 -8.24
CA ALA A 2 47.85 -30.39 -7.62
C ALA A 2 46.37 -30.76 -7.85
N ALA A 3 45.60 -30.75 -6.74
CA ALA A 3 44.15 -30.61 -6.75
C ALA A 3 43.80 -29.13 -6.87
N SER A 4 43.14 -28.74 -7.96
CA SER A 4 42.62 -27.38 -8.15
C SER A 4 41.29 -27.25 -7.43
N SER A 5 41.30 -26.58 -6.27
CA SER A 5 40.11 -26.13 -5.57
C SER A 5 39.53 -24.91 -6.30
N THR A 6 38.44 -25.09 -7.05
CA THR A 6 37.66 -23.98 -7.61
C THR A 6 36.80 -23.38 -6.49
N THR A 7 37.18 -22.17 -6.06
CA THR A 7 36.45 -21.32 -5.13
C THR A 7 35.13 -20.82 -5.75
N PRO A 8 33.94 -21.07 -5.16
CA PRO A 8 32.65 -20.62 -5.72
C PRO A 8 32.19 -19.23 -5.19
N ALA A 9 33.09 -18.37 -4.74
CA ALA A 9 32.72 -17.15 -4.02
C ALA A 9 32.30 -15.96 -4.90
N ALA A 10 32.59 -15.98 -6.21
CA ALA A 10 32.38 -14.82 -7.09
C ALA A 10 31.03 -14.80 -7.84
N ALA A 11 30.29 -15.91 -7.87
CA ALA A 11 29.05 -16.01 -8.65
C ALA A 11 27.87 -15.24 -8.00
N GLY A 12 27.82 -15.13 -6.67
CA GLY A 12 26.69 -14.49 -5.98
C GLY A 12 26.68 -12.97 -5.99
N ALA A 13 27.83 -12.32 -6.21
CA ALA A 13 27.91 -10.85 -6.23
C ALA A 13 27.40 -10.27 -7.56
N GLY A 14 27.80 -10.86 -8.70
CA GLY A 14 27.34 -10.42 -10.03
C GLY A 14 25.85 -10.64 -10.26
N ASP A 15 25.29 -11.72 -9.71
CA ASP A 15 23.84 -12.00 -9.78
C ASP A 15 23.02 -11.00 -8.93
N LEU A 16 23.56 -10.58 -7.78
CA LEU A 16 22.94 -9.55 -6.94
C LEU A 16 22.99 -8.18 -7.61
N ASP A 17 24.13 -7.80 -8.19
CA ASP A 17 24.29 -6.52 -8.87
C ASP A 17 23.34 -6.42 -10.08
N ALA A 18 23.24 -7.49 -10.89
CA ALA A 18 22.29 -7.54 -12.01
C ALA A 18 20.81 -7.45 -11.57
N LEU A 19 20.47 -8.05 -10.42
CA LEU A 19 19.14 -7.93 -9.82
C LEU A 19 18.86 -6.48 -9.39
N LEU A 20 19.82 -5.83 -8.72
CA LEU A 20 19.70 -4.45 -8.25
C LEU A 20 19.59 -3.47 -9.43
N ASP A 21 20.37 -3.67 -10.48
CA ASP A 21 20.28 -2.88 -11.72
C ASP A 21 18.89 -3.04 -12.36
N ARG A 22 18.38 -4.26 -12.45
CA ARG A 22 17.04 -4.51 -13.01
C ARG A 22 15.95 -3.84 -12.19
N ILE A 23 16.02 -3.90 -10.85
CA ILE A 23 15.08 -3.21 -9.95
C ILE A 23 15.14 -1.69 -10.17
N THR A 24 16.35 -1.14 -10.30
CA THR A 24 16.56 0.29 -10.49
C THR A 24 15.96 0.78 -11.81
N VAL A 25 16.19 0.05 -12.91
CA VAL A 25 15.57 0.35 -14.22
C VAL A 25 14.05 0.31 -14.13
N LEU A 26 13.48 -0.75 -13.55
CA LEU A 26 12.03 -0.88 -13.40
C LEU A 26 11.42 0.24 -12.52
N LYS A 27 12.16 0.73 -11.53
CA LYS A 27 11.72 1.85 -10.69
C LYS A 27 11.72 3.19 -11.44
N VAL A 28 12.70 3.41 -12.31
CA VAL A 28 12.74 4.59 -13.20
C VAL A 28 11.59 4.53 -14.21
N GLU A 29 11.36 3.36 -14.83
CA GLU A 29 10.25 3.15 -15.76
C GLU A 29 8.89 3.34 -15.06
N GLN A 30 8.70 2.77 -13.87
CA GLN A 30 7.50 2.96 -13.06
C GLN A 30 7.23 4.45 -12.81
N LYS A 31 8.25 5.20 -12.39
CA LYS A 31 8.13 6.64 -12.15
C LYS A 31 7.78 7.42 -13.44
N ALA A 32 8.36 7.04 -14.57
CA ALA A 32 8.08 7.67 -15.85
C ALA A 32 6.63 7.41 -16.31
N ILE A 33 6.15 6.17 -16.16
CA ILE A 33 4.76 5.80 -16.46
C ILE A 33 3.79 6.56 -15.55
N GLU A 34 4.07 6.64 -14.25
CA GLU A 34 3.25 7.38 -13.29
C GLU A 34 3.20 8.88 -13.62
N ALA A 35 4.35 9.46 -13.99
CA ALA A 35 4.43 10.86 -14.44
C ALA A 35 3.63 11.12 -15.73
N ALA A 36 3.61 10.16 -16.65
CA ALA A 36 2.81 10.25 -17.88
C ALA A 36 1.31 10.03 -17.62
N LEU A 37 0.95 9.17 -16.66
CA LEU A 37 -0.42 8.84 -16.33
C LEU A 37 -1.12 9.97 -15.55
N THR A 38 -0.40 10.66 -14.68
CA THR A 38 -0.94 11.75 -13.83
C THR A 38 -1.73 12.81 -14.62
N PRO A 39 -1.19 13.47 -15.66
CA PRO A 39 -1.94 14.49 -16.41
C PRO A 39 -3.13 13.91 -17.20
N LEU A 40 -3.14 12.61 -17.51
CA LEU A 40 -4.28 11.96 -18.16
C LEU A 40 -5.42 11.73 -17.17
N LEU A 41 -5.11 11.40 -15.92
CA LEU A 41 -6.10 11.26 -14.85
C LEU A 41 -6.69 12.62 -14.44
N GLU A 42 -5.90 13.70 -14.51
CA GLU A 42 -6.39 15.07 -14.33
C GLU A 42 -7.38 15.45 -15.45
N GLN A 43 -7.05 15.15 -16.70
CA GLN A 43 -7.97 15.36 -17.82
C GLN A 43 -9.26 14.54 -17.68
N LEU A 44 -9.15 13.27 -17.26
CA LEU A 44 -10.31 12.42 -17.01
C LEU A 44 -11.20 12.99 -15.89
N SER A 45 -10.60 13.58 -14.86
CA SER A 45 -11.33 14.26 -13.78
C SER A 45 -12.06 15.50 -14.31
N GLY A 46 -11.42 16.30 -15.17
CA GLY A 46 -12.07 17.44 -15.82
C GLY A 46 -13.26 17.03 -16.70
N ALA A 47 -13.14 15.93 -17.43
CA ALA A 47 -14.25 15.40 -18.25
C ALA A 47 -15.42 14.90 -17.38
N LEU A 48 -15.14 14.31 -16.21
CA LEU A 48 -16.18 13.96 -15.23
C LEU A 48 -16.90 15.22 -14.70
N GLU A 49 -16.14 16.26 -14.33
CA GLU A 49 -16.72 17.53 -13.83
C GLU A 49 -17.54 18.27 -14.90
N ALA A 50 -17.14 18.17 -16.17
CA ALA A 50 -17.89 18.69 -17.31
C ALA A 50 -19.15 17.86 -17.65
N GLY A 51 -19.31 16.67 -17.04
CA GLY A 51 -20.43 15.76 -17.30
C GLY A 51 -20.31 14.98 -18.61
N GLU A 52 -19.10 14.86 -19.17
CA GLU A 52 -18.84 14.16 -20.44
C GLU A 52 -18.75 12.64 -20.26
N LEU A 53 -18.55 12.17 -19.03
CA LEU A 53 -18.47 10.75 -18.70
C LEU A 53 -19.10 10.45 -17.34
N ASP A 54 -19.53 9.20 -17.16
CA ASP A 54 -20.09 8.71 -15.90
C ASP A 54 -18.99 8.41 -14.87
N ALA A 55 -19.32 8.52 -13.57
CA ALA A 55 -18.39 8.18 -12.49
C ALA A 55 -17.97 6.71 -12.46
N ASN A 56 -18.71 5.83 -13.15
CA ASN A 56 -18.39 4.41 -13.29
C ASN A 56 -18.60 3.97 -14.74
N PHE A 57 -17.56 3.50 -15.40
CA PHE A 57 -17.64 2.99 -16.76
C PHE A 57 -16.53 1.97 -17.03
N SER A 58 -16.61 1.26 -18.15
CA SER A 58 -15.57 0.31 -18.59
C SER A 58 -15.10 0.66 -20.00
N HIS A 59 -13.80 0.52 -20.25
CA HIS A 59 -13.17 0.76 -21.54
C HIS A 59 -11.96 -0.15 -21.73
N ASN A 60 -11.86 -0.84 -22.87
CA ASN A 60 -10.77 -1.78 -23.22
C ASN A 60 -10.38 -2.72 -22.06
N ASP A 61 -11.37 -3.50 -21.58
CA ASP A 61 -11.22 -4.46 -20.47
C ASP A 61 -10.78 -3.86 -19.12
N CYS A 62 -10.76 -2.54 -19.00
CA CYS A 62 -10.47 -1.81 -17.77
C CYS A 62 -11.75 -1.17 -17.22
N SER A 63 -11.96 -1.26 -15.90
CA SER A 63 -13.05 -0.56 -15.21
C SER A 63 -12.52 0.69 -14.52
N PHE A 64 -13.22 1.80 -14.73
CA PHE A 64 -12.94 3.10 -14.16
C PHE A 64 -14.01 3.41 -13.12
N CYS A 65 -13.58 3.65 -11.89
CA CYS A 65 -14.43 4.05 -10.78
C CYS A 65 -13.86 5.32 -10.16
N TRP A 66 -14.59 6.42 -10.26
CA TRP A 66 -14.23 7.66 -9.58
C TRP A 66 -14.70 7.62 -8.13
N SER A 67 -13.85 8.14 -7.23
CA SER A 67 -14.16 8.34 -5.83
C SER A 67 -13.79 9.76 -5.45
N ALA A 68 -14.72 10.49 -4.81
CA ALA A 68 -14.52 11.84 -4.29
C ALA A 68 -13.47 11.92 -3.14
N GLY A 69 -12.72 10.85 -2.89
CA GLY A 69 -11.87 10.69 -1.73
C GLY A 69 -12.61 10.17 -0.51
N ARG A 70 -11.86 9.95 0.57
CA ARG A 70 -12.43 9.55 1.86
C ARG A 70 -12.92 10.79 2.59
N ILE A 71 -14.22 10.82 2.90
CA ILE A 71 -14.78 11.80 3.83
C ILE A 71 -14.08 11.60 5.19
N SER A 72 -13.32 12.61 5.60
CA SER A 72 -12.68 12.64 6.92
C SER A 72 -13.33 13.75 7.73
N TYR A 73 -13.75 13.44 8.95
CA TYR A 73 -14.38 14.40 9.85
C TYR A 73 -13.33 15.00 10.78
N VAL A 74 -13.29 16.33 10.83
CA VAL A 74 -12.57 17.05 11.89
C VAL A 74 -13.55 17.28 13.03
N TYR A 75 -13.36 16.56 14.12
CA TYR A 75 -14.22 16.69 15.29
C TYR A 75 -13.87 17.96 16.09
N PRO A 76 -14.84 18.62 16.72
CA PRO A 76 -14.58 19.79 17.55
C PRO A 76 -13.74 19.43 18.78
N GLU A 77 -13.00 20.41 19.30
CA GLU A 77 -12.02 20.22 20.38
C GLU A 77 -12.57 19.44 21.60
N PRO A 78 -13.80 19.68 22.10
CA PRO A 78 -14.32 18.92 23.23
C PRO A 78 -14.41 17.41 22.97
N LEU A 79 -14.75 17.02 21.75
CA LEU A 79 -14.89 15.62 21.35
C LEU A 79 -13.51 14.95 21.18
N GLN A 80 -12.53 15.70 20.67
CA GLN A 80 -11.14 15.24 20.62
C GLN A 80 -10.56 15.02 22.01
N GLN A 81 -10.82 15.92 22.97
CA GLN A 81 -10.39 15.77 24.36
C GLN A 81 -11.03 14.52 25.01
N GLN A 82 -12.32 14.27 24.73
CA GLN A 82 -13.01 13.08 25.21
C GLN A 82 -12.43 11.78 24.63
N GLU A 83 -12.08 11.76 23.33
CA GLU A 83 -11.37 10.62 22.73
C GLU A 83 -10.00 10.39 23.36
N GLN A 84 -9.24 11.46 23.64
CA GLN A 84 -7.95 11.36 24.30
C GLN A 84 -8.09 10.81 25.72
N ALA A 85 -9.06 11.30 26.49
CA ALA A 85 -9.38 10.81 27.82
C ALA A 85 -9.78 9.32 27.79
N LEU A 86 -10.59 8.90 26.82
CA LEU A 86 -10.96 7.49 26.63
C LEU A 86 -9.74 6.63 26.30
N LYS A 87 -8.87 7.07 25.38
CA LYS A 87 -7.63 6.36 25.05
C LYS A 87 -6.72 6.19 26.28
N GLN A 88 -6.61 7.23 27.12
CA GLN A 88 -5.86 7.15 28.37
C GLN A 88 -6.52 6.19 29.37
N ALA A 89 -7.84 6.28 29.55
CA ALA A 89 -8.58 5.38 30.43
C ALA A 89 -8.47 3.92 30.00
N GLN A 90 -8.53 3.63 28.69
CA GLN A 90 -8.30 2.29 28.15
C GLN A 90 -6.90 1.78 28.45
N ARG A 91 -5.87 2.61 28.24
CA ARG A 91 -4.47 2.26 28.56
C ARG A 91 -4.31 1.98 30.06
N LEU A 92 -4.90 2.81 30.92
CA LEU A 92 -4.88 2.62 32.36
C LEU A 92 -5.63 1.36 32.77
N ALA A 93 -6.77 1.03 32.14
CA ALA A 93 -7.52 -0.18 32.43
C ALA A 93 -6.71 -1.45 32.11
N VAL A 94 -5.96 -1.43 31.01
CA VAL A 94 -5.02 -2.52 30.65
C VAL A 94 -3.85 -2.57 31.64
N ALA A 95 -3.22 -1.43 31.94
CA ALA A 95 -2.07 -1.37 32.84
C ALA A 95 -2.42 -1.76 34.29
N SER A 96 -3.63 -1.42 34.75
CA SER A 96 -4.13 -1.76 36.09
C SER A 96 -4.73 -3.16 36.18
N GLY A 97 -4.80 -3.92 35.08
CA GLY A 97 -5.38 -5.27 35.05
C GLY A 97 -6.90 -5.31 35.21
N THR A 98 -7.59 -4.16 35.19
CA THR A 98 -9.06 -4.09 35.24
C THR A 98 -9.71 -4.43 33.89
N ALA A 99 -8.94 -4.35 32.78
CA ALA A 99 -9.37 -4.83 31.48
C ALA A 99 -9.21 -6.36 31.36
N SER A 100 -10.27 -7.05 30.94
CA SER A 100 -10.23 -8.49 30.66
C SER A 100 -9.77 -8.77 29.22
N GLN A 101 -8.71 -9.56 29.04
CA GLN A 101 -8.26 -10.00 27.72
C GLN A 101 -9.09 -11.19 27.22
N LYS A 102 -9.68 -11.06 26.02
CA LYS A 102 -10.30 -12.17 25.30
C LYS A 102 -9.50 -12.45 24.04
N GLN A 103 -8.87 -13.62 23.94
CA GLN A 103 -8.26 -14.08 22.71
C GLN A 103 -9.28 -14.88 21.90
N GLY A 104 -9.49 -14.47 20.64
CA GLY A 104 -10.25 -15.26 19.67
C GLY A 104 -9.46 -16.49 19.22
N LYS A 105 -10.14 -17.43 18.55
CA LYS A 105 -9.50 -18.61 17.98
C LYS A 105 -8.48 -18.19 16.92
N ALA A 106 -7.23 -18.63 17.06
CA ALA A 106 -6.20 -18.39 16.06
C ALA A 106 -6.61 -19.02 14.71
N PHE A 107 -6.40 -18.29 13.61
CA PHE A 107 -6.69 -18.78 12.26
C PHE A 107 -5.55 -18.43 11.30
N TRP A 108 -5.30 -19.34 10.36
CA TRP A 108 -4.42 -19.11 9.22
C TRP A 108 -5.25 -18.58 8.05
N THR A 109 -4.72 -17.61 7.31
CA THR A 109 -5.33 -17.15 6.05
C THR A 109 -4.48 -17.63 4.87
N ILE A 110 -5.07 -18.45 4.00
CA ILE A 110 -4.46 -18.89 2.74
C ILE A 110 -5.11 -18.07 1.63
N LYS A 111 -4.31 -17.36 0.82
CA LYS A 111 -4.79 -16.61 -0.36
C LYS A 111 -4.33 -17.32 -1.63
N PRO A 112 -5.19 -17.50 -2.65
CA PRO A 112 -4.77 -18.03 -3.94
C PRO A 112 -3.81 -17.06 -4.62
N GLY A 113 -2.73 -17.58 -5.20
CA GLY A 113 -1.85 -16.81 -6.08
C GLY A 113 -2.64 -16.34 -7.30
N ARG A 114 -2.42 -15.08 -7.73
CA ARG A 114 -3.01 -14.56 -8.97
C ARG A 114 -2.50 -15.42 -10.13
N SER A 115 -3.43 -16.10 -10.81
CA SER A 115 -3.23 -16.74 -12.11
C SER A 115 -2.89 -15.72 -13.19
#